data_AF-A0A8D8RFG1-F1
#
_entry.id   AF-A0A8D8RFG1-F1
#
_cell.length_a   1.000
_cell.length_b   1.000
_cell.length_c   1.000
_cell.angle_alpha   90.00
_cell.angle_beta   90.00
_cell.angle_gamma   90.00
#
_symmetry.space_group_name_H-M   'P 1'
#
loop_
_entity.id
_entity.type
_entity.pdbx_description
1 polymer ?
#
loop_
_entity_poly.entity_id
_entity_poly.type
_entity_poly.pdbx_seq_one_letter_code
_entity_poly.pdbx_strand_id
1 'polypeptide(L)'
;MFCEKALELIQDLERAKDLLPPYDTDSVRIILEEMNMLYEENINVINTSMGEIGDEMCALRLRHAALERNKRCLLAYLWHRLQHVKQMRWEFGSILPPDIKNNLSDSEIEWFTQYNRNLAVYMKSIGSDGLNLALDMKPPKSLYIEVRCLQDHGKLEMDDGEVLYLKKNNQYLMARAQCEPLIRQGILEQIVR
;
A
#
# COMPACT_ATOMS: atom_id res chain seq x y z
N MET A 1 -19.07 7.10 23.66
CA MET A 1 -19.85 7.91 22.68
C MET A 1 -19.76 7.19 21.34
N PHE A 2 -20.70 7.38 20.39
CA PHE A 2 -20.59 6.71 19.08
C PHE A 2 -19.34 7.19 18.31
N CYS A 3 -18.78 6.32 17.47
CA CYS A 3 -17.68 6.63 16.55
C CYS A 3 -16.32 6.98 17.22
N GLU A 4 -16.13 6.75 18.52
CA GLU A 4 -14.86 7.03 19.20
C GLU A 4 -13.71 6.21 18.61
N LYS A 5 -13.91 4.90 18.42
CA LYS A 5 -12.90 4.00 17.84
C LYS A 5 -12.54 4.37 16.41
N ALA A 6 -13.53 4.81 15.62
CA ALA A 6 -13.29 5.28 14.26
C ALA A 6 -12.46 6.57 14.21
N LEU A 7 -12.56 7.42 15.23
CA LEU A 7 -11.75 8.63 15.36
C LEU A 7 -10.33 8.31 15.82
N GLU A 8 -10.15 7.43 16.79
CA GLU A 8 -8.84 6.92 17.22
C GLU A 8 -8.05 6.33 16.05
N LEU A 9 -8.69 5.47 15.24
CA LEU A 9 -8.09 4.85 14.06
C LEU A 9 -7.51 5.89 13.07
N ILE A 10 -8.22 6.99 12.86
CA ILE A 10 -7.76 8.07 11.97
C ILE A 10 -6.64 8.88 12.60
N GLN A 11 -6.71 9.14 13.91
CA GLN A 11 -5.65 9.85 14.62
C GLN A 11 -4.33 9.07 14.61
N ASP A 12 -4.38 7.76 14.79
CA ASP A 12 -3.19 6.91 14.75
C ASP A 12 -2.57 6.86 13.36
N LEU A 13 -3.41 6.83 12.32
CA LEU A 13 -2.94 6.93 10.94
C LEU A 13 -2.30 8.30 10.64
N GLU A 14 -2.86 9.40 11.16
CA GLU A 14 -2.28 10.75 11.01
C GLU A 14 -0.96 10.91 11.77
N ARG A 15 -0.72 10.15 12.85
CA ARG A 15 0.57 10.12 13.55
C ARG A 15 1.65 9.40 12.74
N ALA A 16 1.25 8.40 11.93
CA ALA A 16 2.14 7.56 11.15
C ALA A 16 2.26 8.00 9.68
N LYS A 17 2.54 9.29 9.42
CA LYS A 17 2.60 9.83 8.04
C LYS A 17 3.67 9.19 7.17
N ASP A 18 4.84 8.92 7.75
CA ASP A 18 6.04 8.54 7.00
C ASP A 18 6.20 7.02 6.84
N LEU A 19 5.51 6.22 7.66
CA LEU A 19 5.62 4.76 7.64
C LEU A 19 4.23 4.15 7.69
N LEU A 20 3.95 3.19 6.81
CA LEU A 20 2.69 2.44 6.84
C LEU A 20 2.66 1.55 8.11
N PRO A 21 1.79 1.84 9.10
CA PRO A 21 1.69 1.01 10.29
C PRO A 21 1.10 -0.37 9.94
N PRO A 22 1.20 -1.37 10.84
CA PRO A 22 0.46 -2.63 10.69
C PRO A 22 -1.04 -2.38 10.49
N TYR A 23 -1.69 -3.21 9.68
CA TYR A 23 -3.13 -3.14 9.49
C TYR A 23 -3.84 -3.45 10.80
N ASP A 24 -4.60 -2.49 11.34
CA ASP A 24 -5.34 -2.66 12.58
C ASP A 24 -6.65 -3.43 12.36
N THR A 25 -6.56 -4.76 12.41
CA THR A 25 -7.72 -5.65 12.30
C THR A 25 -8.70 -5.49 13.46
N ASP A 26 -8.19 -5.19 14.66
CA ASP A 26 -8.99 -5.18 15.88
C ASP A 26 -9.88 -3.94 15.93
N SER A 27 -9.33 -2.75 15.67
CA SER A 27 -10.12 -1.51 15.60
C SER A 27 -11.15 -1.57 14.47
N VAL A 28 -10.78 -2.09 13.31
CA VAL A 28 -11.73 -2.26 12.19
C VAL A 28 -12.87 -3.22 12.58
N ARG A 29 -12.56 -4.34 13.23
CA ARG A 29 -13.58 -5.28 13.72
C ARG A 29 -14.54 -4.61 14.71
N ILE A 30 -14.01 -3.88 15.70
CA ILE A 30 -14.81 -3.18 16.71
C ILE A 30 -15.74 -2.15 16.06
N ILE A 31 -15.26 -1.38 15.08
CA ILE A 31 -16.08 -0.39 14.36
C ILE A 31 -17.19 -1.09 13.56
N LEU A 32 -16.90 -2.23 12.92
CA LEU A 32 -17.91 -3.00 12.18
C LEU A 32 -18.95 -3.63 13.11
N GLU A 33 -18.56 -4.12 14.28
CA GLU A 33 -19.47 -4.60 15.31
C GLU A 33 -20.39 -3.48 15.82
N GLU A 34 -19.84 -2.29 16.10
CA GLU A 34 -20.63 -1.09 16.45
C GLU A 34 -21.62 -0.74 15.32
N MET A 35 -21.18 -0.77 14.06
CA MET A 35 -22.06 -0.51 12.91
C MET A 35 -23.18 -1.53 12.79
N ASN A 36 -22.92 -2.82 13.02
CA ASN A 36 -23.96 -3.85 12.98
C ASN A 36 -24.98 -3.66 14.11
N MET A 37 -24.53 -3.37 15.33
CA MET A 37 -25.45 -3.09 16.45
C MET A 37 -26.34 -1.89 16.17
N LEU A 38 -25.76 -0.77 15.69
CA LEU A 38 -26.54 0.43 15.32
C LEU A 38 -27.54 0.15 14.20
N TYR A 39 -27.16 -0.69 13.24
CA TYR A 39 -28.03 -1.08 12.14
C TYR A 39 -29.22 -1.94 12.60
N GLU A 40 -28.98 -2.92 13.47
CA GLU A 40 -30.03 -3.75 14.07
C GLU A 40 -31.00 -2.93 14.91
N GLU A 41 -30.51 -2.00 15.73
CA GLU A 41 -31.35 -1.07 16.49
C GLU A 41 -32.22 -0.21 15.57
N ASN A 42 -31.68 0.28 14.46
CA ASN A 42 -32.43 1.06 13.48
C ASN A 42 -33.55 0.23 12.83
N ILE A 43 -33.28 -1.03 12.48
CA ILE A 43 -34.29 -1.94 11.93
C ILE A 43 -35.40 -2.19 12.94
N ASN A 44 -35.04 -2.44 14.21
CA ASN A 44 -36.02 -2.71 15.26
C ASN A 44 -36.98 -1.52 15.44
N VAL A 45 -36.45 -0.29 15.49
CA VAL A 45 -37.25 0.94 15.52
C VAL A 45 -38.18 1.04 14.31
N ILE A 46 -37.69 0.78 13.10
CA ILE A 46 -38.53 0.83 11.89
C ILE A 46 -39.66 -0.21 11.93
N ASN A 47 -39.38 -1.42 12.44
CA ASN A 47 -40.35 -2.50 12.52
C ASN A 47 -41.41 -2.29 13.61
N THR A 48 -41.03 -1.70 14.75
CA THR A 48 -41.94 -1.44 15.87
C THR A 48 -42.81 -0.20 15.63
N SER A 49 -42.28 0.82 14.95
CA SER A 49 -42.88 2.15 14.88
C SER A 49 -43.81 2.32 13.67
N MET A 50 -44.76 1.37 13.51
CA MET A 50 -45.82 1.27 12.48
C MET A 50 -46.83 2.45 12.50
N GLY A 51 -46.38 3.72 12.47
CA GLY A 51 -47.26 4.88 12.22
C GLY A 51 -46.89 6.20 12.91
N GLU A 52 -46.25 6.17 14.09
CA GLU A 52 -45.91 7.39 14.85
C GLU A 52 -44.41 7.44 15.16
N ILE A 53 -43.60 7.81 14.16
CA ILE A 53 -42.13 7.86 14.26
C ILE A 53 -41.64 9.13 14.97
N GLY A 54 -42.55 10.03 15.38
CA GLY A 54 -42.24 11.42 15.79
C GLY A 54 -41.11 11.53 16.82
N ASP A 55 -41.20 10.79 17.92
CA ASP A 55 -40.24 10.88 19.03
C ASP A 55 -38.94 10.08 18.77
N GLU A 56 -39.01 8.98 18.03
CA GLU A 56 -37.85 8.13 17.73
C GLU A 56 -37.06 8.58 16.49
N MET A 57 -37.62 9.48 15.67
CA MET A 57 -36.99 9.97 14.45
C MET A 57 -35.63 10.64 14.71
N CYS A 58 -35.53 11.38 15.82
CA CYS A 58 -34.27 12.03 16.21
C CYS A 58 -33.18 10.99 16.54
N ALA A 59 -33.53 9.93 17.28
CA ALA A 59 -32.60 8.86 17.61
C ALA A 59 -32.19 8.05 16.37
N LEU A 60 -33.13 7.74 15.49
CA LEU A 60 -32.86 7.08 14.21
C LEU A 60 -31.89 7.90 13.34
N ARG A 61 -32.12 9.21 13.20
CA ARG A 61 -31.23 10.11 12.46
C ARG A 61 -29.83 10.16 13.07
N LEU A 62 -29.73 10.20 14.39
CA LEU A 62 -28.44 10.18 15.09
C LEU A 62 -27.67 8.90 14.80
N ARG A 63 -28.30 7.73 14.96
CA ARG A 63 -27.68 6.42 14.66
C ARG A 63 -27.30 6.30 13.19
N HIS A 64 -28.15 6.76 12.28
CA HIS A 64 -27.85 6.78 10.84
C HIS A 64 -26.63 7.67 10.52
N ALA A 65 -26.55 8.86 11.12
CA ALA A 65 -25.39 9.74 10.96
C ALA A 65 -24.11 9.11 11.54
N ALA A 66 -24.21 8.38 12.65
CA ALA A 66 -23.09 7.63 13.22
C ALA A 66 -22.60 6.51 12.27
N LEU A 67 -23.51 5.76 11.64
CA LEU A 67 -23.18 4.77 10.61
C LEU A 67 -22.44 5.40 9.42
N GLU A 68 -22.94 6.53 8.90
CA GLU A 68 -22.27 7.25 7.81
C GLU A 68 -20.87 7.72 8.23
N ARG A 69 -20.72 8.18 9.46
CA ARG A 69 -19.44 8.64 10.00
C ARG A 69 -18.44 7.48 10.09
N ASN A 70 -18.83 6.36 10.68
CA ASN A 70 -17.98 5.16 10.78
C ASN A 70 -17.58 4.66 9.38
N LYS A 71 -18.52 4.61 8.43
CA LYS A 71 -18.22 4.27 7.03
C LYS A 71 -17.20 5.21 6.40
N ARG A 72 -17.35 6.53 6.56
CA ARG A 72 -16.40 7.51 6.01
C ARG A 72 -15.01 7.35 6.61
N CYS A 73 -14.91 7.15 7.92
CA CYS A 73 -13.63 6.92 8.60
C CYS A 73 -12.95 5.63 8.12
N LEU A 74 -13.68 4.51 8.04
CA LEU A 74 -13.12 3.26 7.52
C LEU A 74 -12.64 3.40 6.06
N LEU A 75 -13.42 4.06 5.20
CA LEU A 75 -13.02 4.31 3.81
C LEU A 75 -11.79 5.20 3.72
N ALA A 76 -11.69 6.25 4.54
CA ALA A 76 -10.52 7.13 4.56
C ALA A 76 -9.26 6.38 5.01
N TYR A 77 -9.38 5.54 6.05
CA TYR A 77 -8.30 4.67 6.53
C TYR A 77 -7.81 3.74 5.41
N LEU A 78 -8.73 2.97 4.81
CA LEU A 78 -8.40 2.04 3.73
C LEU A 78 -7.80 2.76 2.51
N TRP A 79 -8.38 3.91 2.11
CA TRP A 79 -7.90 4.65 0.95
C TRP A 79 -6.49 5.19 1.16
N HIS A 80 -6.19 5.74 2.33
CA HIS A 80 -4.85 6.25 2.64
C HIS A 80 -3.82 5.12 2.57
N ARG A 81 -4.10 3.98 3.21
CA ARG A 81 -3.23 2.80 3.14
C ARG A 81 -3.02 2.33 1.71
N LEU A 82 -4.08 2.30 0.90
CA LEU A 82 -4.00 1.92 -0.51
C LEU A 82 -3.10 2.85 -1.33
N GLN A 83 -3.13 4.16 -1.06
CA GLN A 83 -2.23 5.11 -1.75
C GLN A 83 -0.76 4.84 -1.41
N HIS A 84 -0.45 4.54 -0.15
CA HIS A 84 0.90 4.14 0.26
C HIS A 84 1.32 2.84 -0.41
N VAL A 85 0.45 1.82 -0.43
CA VAL A 85 0.72 0.55 -1.14
C VAL A 85 0.98 0.77 -2.63
N LYS A 86 0.21 1.66 -3.26
CA LYS A 86 0.44 2.07 -4.64
C LYS A 86 1.79 2.76 -4.81
N GLN A 87 2.16 3.68 -3.93
CA GLN A 87 3.43 4.40 -3.97
C GLN A 87 4.62 3.44 -3.84
N MET A 88 4.53 2.46 -2.94
CA MET A 88 5.56 1.43 -2.75
C MET A 88 5.84 0.63 -4.02
N ARG A 89 4.84 0.42 -4.90
CA ARG A 89 5.06 -0.20 -6.22
C ARG A 89 6.01 0.63 -7.10
N TRP A 90 5.94 1.95 -7.03
CA TRP A 90 6.77 2.85 -7.83
C TRP A 90 8.15 3.05 -7.23
N GLU A 91 8.28 2.91 -5.90
CA GLU A 91 9.55 3.03 -5.17
C GLU A 91 10.37 1.74 -5.20
N PHE A 92 9.82 0.62 -4.71
CA PHE A 92 10.54 -0.65 -4.56
C PHE A 92 10.40 -1.58 -5.78
N GLY A 93 9.38 -1.38 -6.60
CA GLY A 93 9.08 -2.23 -7.75
C GLY A 93 8.04 -3.31 -7.45
N SER A 94 8.07 -4.42 -8.20
CA SER A 94 7.07 -5.49 -8.11
C SER A 94 7.19 -6.36 -6.84
N ILE A 95 8.31 -6.29 -6.14
CA ILE A 95 8.61 -7.08 -4.95
C ILE A 95 8.69 -6.12 -3.76
N LEU A 96 7.87 -6.38 -2.74
CA LEU A 96 7.91 -5.65 -1.48
C LEU A 96 8.85 -6.33 -0.50
N PRO A 97 9.61 -5.57 0.31
CA PRO A 97 10.35 -6.09 1.46
C PRO A 97 9.45 -6.89 2.42
N PRO A 98 9.97 -7.94 3.07
CA PRO A 98 9.19 -8.79 3.97
C PRO A 98 8.58 -8.01 5.14
N ASP A 99 9.31 -7.04 5.69
CA ASP A 99 8.87 -6.23 6.82
C ASP A 99 7.60 -5.43 6.49
N ILE A 100 7.55 -4.85 5.28
CA ILE A 100 6.38 -4.12 4.79
C ILE A 100 5.23 -5.09 4.52
N LYS A 101 5.52 -6.24 3.91
CA LYS A 101 4.52 -7.24 3.59
C LYS A 101 3.79 -7.74 4.85
N ASN A 102 4.49 -7.86 5.97
CA ASN A 102 3.92 -8.27 7.25
C ASN A 102 2.95 -7.23 7.85
N ASN A 103 3.04 -5.97 7.44
CA ASN A 103 2.15 -4.89 7.89
C ASN A 103 0.87 -4.77 7.04
N LEU A 104 0.75 -5.52 5.95
CA LEU A 104 -0.39 -5.49 5.04
C LEU A 104 -1.42 -6.56 5.42
N SER A 105 -2.69 -6.26 5.14
CA SER A 105 -3.74 -7.29 5.16
C SER A 105 -3.70 -8.16 3.91
N ASP A 106 -4.27 -9.36 3.98
CA ASP A 106 -4.37 -10.26 2.82
C ASP A 106 -5.06 -9.61 1.61
N SER A 107 -6.10 -8.81 1.87
CA SER A 107 -6.81 -8.06 0.83
C SER A 107 -5.95 -6.97 0.19
N GLU A 108 -5.08 -6.32 0.96
CA GLU A 108 -4.10 -5.35 0.42
C GLU A 108 -3.04 -6.04 -0.44
N ILE A 109 -2.61 -7.24 -0.05
CA ILE A 109 -1.65 -8.06 -0.82
C ILE A 109 -2.28 -8.51 -2.15
N GLU A 110 -3.53 -8.96 -2.12
CA GLU A 110 -4.28 -9.32 -3.34
C GLU A 110 -4.42 -8.09 -4.26
N TRP A 111 -4.80 -6.94 -3.70
CA TRP A 111 -4.91 -5.69 -4.45
C TRP A 111 -3.57 -5.30 -5.10
N PHE A 112 -2.46 -5.37 -4.37
CA PHE A 112 -1.13 -5.07 -4.88
C PHE A 112 -0.74 -6.01 -6.04
N THR A 113 -1.07 -7.29 -5.91
CA THR A 113 -0.84 -8.30 -6.95
C THR A 113 -1.65 -7.99 -8.21
N GLN A 114 -2.91 -7.60 -8.06
CA GLN A 114 -3.75 -7.20 -9.18
C GLN A 114 -3.27 -5.89 -9.83
N TYR A 115 -2.84 -4.92 -9.01
CA TYR A 115 -2.26 -3.66 -9.50
C TYR A 115 -1.00 -3.93 -10.33
N ASN A 116 -0.12 -4.82 -9.88
CA ASN A 116 1.05 -5.26 -10.62
C ASN A 116 0.71 -5.86 -11.97
N ARG A 117 -0.31 -6.73 -12.01
CA ARG A 117 -0.79 -7.34 -13.25
C ARG A 117 -1.30 -6.29 -14.23
N ASN A 118 -2.15 -5.37 -13.76
CA ASN A 118 -2.73 -4.31 -14.58
C ASN A 118 -1.64 -3.39 -15.13
N LEU A 119 -0.67 -3.00 -14.29
CA LEU A 119 0.45 -2.16 -14.69
C LEU A 119 1.34 -2.87 -15.73
N ALA A 120 1.60 -4.16 -15.56
CA ALA A 120 2.38 -4.94 -16.52
C ALA A 120 1.68 -5.07 -17.88
N VAL A 121 0.35 -5.26 -17.89
CA VAL A 121 -0.46 -5.24 -19.12
C VAL A 121 -0.34 -3.89 -19.81
N TYR A 122 -0.46 -2.79 -19.05
CA TYR A 122 -0.33 -1.45 -19.60
C TYR A 122 1.06 -1.18 -20.16
N MET A 123 2.12 -1.50 -19.42
CA MET A 123 3.52 -1.36 -19.87
C MET A 123 3.79 -2.10 -21.19
N LYS A 124 3.23 -3.30 -21.36
CA LYS A 124 3.36 -4.08 -22.61
C LYS A 124 2.57 -3.48 -23.77
N SER A 125 1.48 -2.77 -23.49
CA SER A 125 0.65 -2.17 -24.54
C SER A 125 1.25 -0.91 -25.17
N ILE A 126 2.32 -0.35 -24.57
CA ILE A 126 2.98 0.86 -25.05
C ILE A 126 4.09 0.48 -26.04
N GLY A 127 3.91 0.85 -27.32
CA GLY A 127 4.91 0.59 -28.36
C GLY A 127 4.94 -0.88 -28.82
N SER A 128 5.88 -1.22 -29.69
CA SER A 128 6.04 -2.58 -30.23
C SER A 128 6.67 -3.55 -29.24
N ASP A 129 7.63 -3.09 -28.43
CA ASP A 129 8.39 -3.92 -27.47
C ASP A 129 7.98 -3.70 -26.00
N GLY A 130 6.99 -2.85 -25.75
CA GLY A 130 6.62 -2.43 -24.40
C GLY A 130 7.56 -1.35 -23.83
N LEU A 131 7.08 -0.62 -22.82
CA LEU A 131 7.87 0.37 -22.09
C LEU A 131 7.71 0.16 -20.59
N ASN A 132 8.83 -0.03 -19.89
CA ASN A 132 8.82 -0.11 -18.43
C ASN A 132 8.83 1.28 -17.80
N LEU A 133 7.64 1.79 -17.50
CA LEU A 133 7.42 3.08 -16.85
C LEU A 133 8.00 3.20 -15.44
N ALA A 134 8.37 2.08 -14.82
CA ALA A 134 8.96 2.14 -13.49
C ALA A 134 10.42 2.60 -13.57
N LEU A 135 11.15 2.41 -14.67
CA LEU A 135 12.57 2.74 -14.77
C LEU A 135 12.82 4.24 -15.04
N ASP A 136 14.06 4.70 -14.89
CA ASP A 136 14.53 6.03 -15.34
C ASP A 136 13.85 7.25 -14.69
N MET A 137 13.46 7.14 -13.40
CA MET A 137 12.87 8.25 -12.64
C MET A 137 13.78 9.48 -12.50
N LYS A 138 15.10 9.30 -12.67
CA LYS A 138 16.10 10.38 -12.63
C LYS A 138 16.80 10.47 -13.98
N PRO A 139 17.08 11.68 -14.48
CA PRO A 139 17.75 11.83 -15.77
C PRO A 139 19.09 11.08 -15.79
N PRO A 140 19.39 10.36 -16.88
CA PRO A 140 20.62 9.59 -17.00
C PRO A 140 21.81 10.54 -17.13
N LYS A 141 22.82 10.34 -16.27
CA LYS A 141 24.09 11.10 -16.30
C LYS A 141 25.20 10.34 -17.02
N SER A 142 25.17 9.01 -16.97
CA SER A 142 26.16 8.11 -17.54
C SER A 142 25.52 6.76 -17.87
N LEU A 143 26.07 6.08 -18.88
CA LEU A 143 25.64 4.74 -19.32
C LEU A 143 26.05 3.66 -18.30
N TYR A 144 27.27 3.77 -17.78
CA TYR A 144 27.81 2.90 -16.74
C TYR A 144 27.91 3.64 -15.42
N ILE A 145 27.69 2.91 -14.32
CA ILE A 145 27.83 3.41 -12.95
C ILE A 145 28.63 2.44 -12.09
N GLU A 146 29.42 3.00 -11.17
CA GLU A 146 30.12 2.23 -10.13
C GLU A 146 29.16 2.01 -8.96
N VAL A 147 28.92 0.76 -8.61
CA VAL A 147 27.97 0.34 -7.56
C VAL A 147 28.65 -0.53 -6.53
N ARG A 148 28.27 -0.38 -5.26
CA ARG A 148 28.69 -1.22 -4.14
C ARG A 148 27.54 -2.11 -3.69
N CYS A 149 27.80 -3.39 -3.47
CA CYS A 149 26.83 -4.28 -2.84
C CYS A 149 26.77 -4.06 -1.33
N LEU A 150 25.58 -3.83 -0.80
CA LEU A 150 25.34 -3.73 0.64
C LEU A 150 25.07 -5.10 1.28
N GLN A 151 24.58 -6.06 0.50
CA GLN A 151 24.20 -7.39 0.93
C GLN A 151 24.64 -8.45 -0.10
N ASP A 152 24.82 -9.69 0.36
CA ASP A 152 25.08 -10.83 -0.53
C ASP A 152 23.79 -11.19 -1.28
N HIS A 153 23.74 -10.91 -2.57
CA HIS A 153 22.57 -11.17 -3.42
C HIS A 153 22.72 -12.42 -4.29
N GLY A 154 23.88 -13.09 -4.22
CA GLY A 154 24.13 -14.32 -4.96
C GLY A 154 24.42 -14.05 -6.45
N LYS A 155 23.83 -14.87 -7.33
CA LYS A 155 24.05 -14.79 -8.78
C LYS A 155 23.15 -13.75 -9.44
N LEU A 156 23.73 -12.87 -10.24
CA LEU A 156 23.02 -11.95 -11.13
C LEU A 156 23.39 -12.33 -12.57
N GLU A 157 22.37 -12.64 -13.37
CA GLU A 157 22.51 -12.88 -14.80
C GLU A 157 22.33 -11.54 -15.53
N MET A 158 23.38 -11.13 -16.26
CA MET A 158 23.40 -9.92 -17.08
C MET A 158 22.71 -10.17 -18.43
N ASP A 159 22.34 -9.11 -19.14
CA ASP A 159 21.69 -9.21 -20.45
C ASP A 159 22.59 -9.84 -21.54
N ASP A 160 23.91 -9.78 -21.36
CA ASP A 160 24.89 -10.43 -22.24
C ASP A 160 25.11 -11.92 -21.93
N GLY A 161 24.45 -12.43 -20.88
CA GLY A 161 24.58 -13.80 -20.40
C GLY A 161 25.74 -14.02 -19.42
N GLU A 162 26.48 -12.98 -19.04
CA GLU A 162 27.50 -13.08 -17.99
C GLU A 162 26.84 -13.27 -16.61
N VAL A 163 27.39 -14.17 -15.80
CA VAL A 163 26.91 -14.42 -14.44
C VAL A 163 27.86 -13.77 -13.44
N LEU A 164 27.37 -12.73 -12.78
CA LEU A 164 28.12 -12.01 -11.76
C LEU A 164 27.67 -12.44 -10.36
N TYR A 165 28.64 -12.75 -9.49
CA TYR A 165 28.36 -13.01 -8.08
C TYR A 165 28.49 -11.72 -7.27
N LEU A 166 27.35 -11.22 -6.79
CA LEU A 166 27.27 -10.02 -5.94
C LEU A 166 27.61 -10.39 -4.50
N LYS A 167 28.82 -10.02 -4.07
CA LYS A 167 29.28 -10.17 -2.69
C LYS A 167 29.24 -8.85 -1.95
N LYS A 168 28.89 -8.87 -0.67
CA LYS A 168 28.83 -7.71 0.21
C LYS A 168 30.15 -6.93 0.21
N ASN A 169 30.03 -5.60 0.18
CA ASN A 169 31.09 -4.60 0.14
C ASN A 169 31.98 -4.57 -1.11
N ASN A 170 31.78 -5.48 -2.07
CA ASN A 170 32.47 -5.41 -3.35
C ASN A 170 31.87 -4.33 -4.25
N GLN A 171 32.71 -3.82 -5.15
CA GLN A 171 32.36 -2.78 -6.11
C GLN A 171 32.37 -3.35 -7.51
N TYR A 172 31.39 -2.93 -8.32
CA TYR A 172 31.19 -3.41 -9.68
C TYR A 172 30.92 -2.22 -10.60
N LEU A 173 31.41 -2.30 -11.83
CA LEU A 173 31.07 -1.35 -12.89
C LEU A 173 30.05 -2.02 -13.81
N MET A 174 28.85 -1.48 -13.86
CA MET A 174 27.72 -2.12 -14.53
C MET A 174 26.88 -1.10 -15.29
N ALA A 175 26.13 -1.58 -16.28
CA ALA A 175 25.19 -0.76 -17.02
C ALA A 175 24.08 -0.27 -16.09
N ARG A 176 23.74 1.01 -16.18
CA ARG A 176 22.75 1.64 -15.29
C ARG A 176 21.39 0.93 -15.32
N ALA A 177 20.94 0.49 -16.50
CA ALA A 177 19.66 -0.19 -16.67
C ALA A 177 19.52 -1.44 -15.79
N GLN A 178 20.61 -2.18 -15.58
CA GLN A 178 20.63 -3.40 -14.76
C GLN A 178 20.76 -3.09 -13.26
N CYS A 179 21.44 -1.99 -12.92
CA CYS A 179 21.61 -1.60 -11.53
C CYS A 179 20.38 -0.94 -10.93
N GLU A 180 19.60 -0.17 -11.71
CA GLU A 180 18.48 0.62 -11.17
C GLU A 180 17.46 -0.20 -10.35
N PRO A 181 17.00 -1.38 -10.79
CA PRO A 181 16.11 -2.21 -10.00
C PRO A 181 16.72 -2.62 -8.65
N LEU A 182 18.00 -2.99 -8.65
CA LEU A 182 18.71 -3.47 -7.46
C LEU A 182 19.07 -2.32 -6.49
N ILE A 183 19.31 -1.12 -7.01
CA ILE A 183 19.52 0.08 -6.20
C ILE A 183 18.24 0.44 -5.44
N ARG A 184 17.08 0.36 -6.09
CA ARG A 184 15.79 0.65 -5.45
C ARG A 184 15.41 -0.35 -4.38
N GLN A 185 15.78 -1.60 -4.56
CA GLN A 185 15.62 -2.64 -3.55
C GLN A 185 16.60 -2.49 -2.38
N GLY A 186 17.56 -1.55 -2.44
CA GLY A 186 18.55 -1.33 -1.40
C GLY A 186 19.67 -2.38 -1.37
N ILE A 187 19.82 -3.17 -2.43
CA ILE A 187 20.87 -4.18 -2.55
C ILE A 187 22.19 -3.53 -2.99
N LEU A 188 22.09 -2.57 -3.90
CA LEU A 188 23.21 -1.82 -4.46
C LEU A 188 23.15 -0.35 -4.05
N GLU A 189 24.32 0.24 -3.83
CA GLU A 189 24.49 1.67 -3.60
C GLU A 189 25.34 2.25 -4.72
N GLN A 190 24.90 3.36 -5.32
CA GLN A 190 25.71 4.07 -6.32
C GLN A 190 26.83 4.86 -5.63
N ILE A 191 28.08 4.59 -6.01
CA ILE A 191 29.21 5.41 -5.58
C ILE A 191 29.25 6.66 -6.47
N VAL A 192 28.94 7.81 -5.89
CA VAL A 192 29.12 9.11 -6.55
C VAL A 192 30.51 9.61 -6.19
N ARG A 193 31.41 9.65 -7.16
CA ARG A 193 32.69 10.36 -7.05
C ARG A 193 32.53 11.82 -7.42
#